data_AF-Q11AB9-F1
#
_entry.id   AF-Q11AB9-F1
#
_cell.length_a   1.000
_cell.length_b   1.000
_cell.length_c   1.000
_cell.angle_alpha   90.00
_cell.angle_beta   90.00
_cell.angle_gamma   90.00
#
_symmetry.space_group_name_H-M   'P 1'
#
loop_
_entity.id
_entity.type
_entity.pdbx_description
1 polymer ?
#
loop_
_entity_poly.entity_id
_entity_poly.type
_entity_poly.pdbx_seq_one_letter_code
_entity_poly.pdbx_strand_id
1 'polypeptide(L)' 'MEILKTMEFIKYLQKQRPGNKLAIFWDGVTYYNFQAYREYLMTINQDLSEEECLINCTLICSKCSGAKSC' A
#
# COMPACT_ATOMS: atom_id res chain seq x y z
N MET A 1 -9.09 2.43 -11.32
CA MET A 1 -8.58 1.03 -11.33
C MET A 1 -9.23 0.30 -10.17
N GLU A 2 -9.83 -0.87 -10.40
CA GLU A 2 -10.50 -1.63 -9.34
C GLU A 2 -9.47 -2.09 -8.27
N ILE A 3 -9.79 -1.91 -6.99
CA ILE A 3 -8.87 -2.19 -5.88
C ILE A 3 -8.33 -3.63 -5.87
N LEU A 4 -9.14 -4.59 -6.35
CA LEU A 4 -8.77 -5.99 -6.42
C LEU A 4 -7.61 -6.20 -7.41
N LYS A 5 -7.64 -5.54 -8.57
CA LYS A 5 -6.55 -5.58 -9.55
C LYS A 5 -5.27 -4.96 -8.99
N THR A 6 -5.39 -3.89 -8.20
CA THR A 6 -4.25 -3.30 -7.48
C THR A 6 -3.62 -4.30 -6.51
N MET A 7 -4.44 -4.98 -5.70
CA MET A 7 -3.97 -5.98 -4.74
C MET A 7 -3.32 -7.19 -5.43
N GLU A 8 -3.89 -7.68 -6.52
CA GLU A 8 -3.30 -8.74 -7.34
C GLU A 8 -1.94 -8.34 -7.90
N PHE A 9 -1.83 -7.10 -8.39
CA PHE A 9 -0.56 -6.58 -8.91
C PHE A 9 0.50 -6.46 -7.81
N ILE A 10 0.14 -6.01 -6.61
CA ILE A 10 1.07 -5.94 -5.48
C ILE A 10 1.54 -7.35 -5.08
N LYS A 11 0.63 -8.32 -4.99
CA LYS A 11 0.98 -9.72 -4.73
C LYS A 11 1.92 -10.28 -5.80
N TYR A 12 1.68 -9.93 -7.07
CA TYR A 12 2.57 -10.29 -8.17
C TYR A 12 3.98 -9.70 -7.95
N LEU A 13 4.10 -8.41 -7.62
CA LEU A 13 5.39 -7.76 -7.36
C LEU A 13 6.15 -8.40 -6.19
N GLN A 14 5.45 -8.72 -5.09
CA GLN A 14 6.05 -9.42 -3.94
C GLN A 14 6.61 -10.80 -4.34
N LYS A 15 5.89 -11.55 -5.19
CA LYS A 15 6.38 -12.84 -5.71
C LYS A 15 7.62 -12.70 -6.59
N GLN A 16 7.71 -11.63 -7.37
CA GLN A 16 8.86 -11.38 -8.24
C GLN A 16 10.10 -10.92 -7.46
N ARG A 17 9.93 -10.30 -6.30
CA ARG A 17 11.01 -9.77 -5.46
C ARG A 17 10.83 -10.14 -3.98
N PRO A 18 11.01 -11.42 -3.61
CA PRO A 18 10.84 -11.86 -2.23
C PRO A 18 11.84 -11.17 -1.31
N GLY A 19 11.37 -10.66 -0.17
CA GLY A 19 12.20 -9.99 0.84
C GLY A 19 12.51 -8.51 0.56
N ASN A 20 12.15 -7.99 -0.61
CA ASN A 20 12.30 -6.57 -0.91
C ASN A 20 11.14 -5.77 -0.34
N LYS A 21 11.44 -4.59 0.22
CA LYS A 21 10.43 -3.61 0.60
C LYS A 21 9.82 -2.98 -0.65
N LEU A 22 8.50 -2.82 -0.65
CA LEU A 22 7.75 -2.16 -1.71
C LEU A 22 7.26 -0.80 -1.24
N ALA A 23 7.60 0.26 -1.97
CA ALA A 23 7.05 1.60 -1.74
C ALA A 23 5.95 1.89 -2.76
N ILE A 24 4.75 2.22 -2.28
CA ILE A 24 3.57 2.50 -3.08
C ILE A 24 3.16 3.95 -2.88
N PHE A 25 3.09 4.71 -3.97
CA PHE A 25 2.61 6.08 -3.98
C PHE A 25 1.19 6.11 -4.55
N TRP A 26 0.24 6.61 -3.76
CA TRP A 26 -1.19 6.58 -4.08
C TRP A 26 -1.76 7.99 -4.13
N ASP A 27 -2.52 8.34 -5.17
CA ASP A 27 -3.05 9.69 -5.40
C ASP A 27 -4.33 10.01 -4.60
N GLY A 28 -4.85 9.03 -3.86
CA GLY A 28 -6.00 9.20 -2.98
C GLY A 28 -7.34 9.18 -3.69
N VAL A 29 -7.39 8.82 -4.98
CA VAL A 29 -8.68 8.67 -5.66
C VAL A 29 -9.44 7.53 -5.01
N THR A 30 -10.54 7.88 -4.36
CA THR A 30 -11.40 6.98 -3.57
C THR A 30 -12.08 6.00 -4.51
N TYR A 31 -11.43 4.88 -4.80
CA TYR A 31 -12.14 3.72 -5.33
C TYR A 31 -12.84 3.02 -4.15
N TYR A 32 -14.02 2.45 -4.41
CA TYR A 32 -15.04 1.93 -3.48
C TYR A 32 -14.60 0.91 -2.40
N ASN A 33 -13.31 0.67 -2.14
CA ASN A 33 -12.87 -0.30 -1.14
C ASN A 33 -11.47 -0.02 -0.57
N PHE A 34 -11.14 1.25 -0.31
CA PHE A 34 -9.87 1.59 0.34
C PHE A 34 -9.69 0.88 1.69
N GLN A 35 -10.79 0.52 2.38
CA GLN A 35 -10.77 -0.26 3.61
C GLN A 35 -10.13 -1.65 3.43
N ALA A 36 -10.56 -2.42 2.43
CA ALA A 36 -9.99 -3.74 2.16
C ALA A 36 -8.48 -3.69 1.83
N TYR A 37 -8.04 -2.60 1.20
CA TYR A 37 -6.63 -2.37 0.94
C TYR A 37 -5.84 -2.06 2.20
N ARG A 38 -6.36 -1.21 3.10
CA ARG A 38 -5.74 -0.98 4.42
C ARG A 38 -5.64 -2.26 5.24
N GLU A 39 -6.69 -3.07 5.28
CA GLU A 39 -6.71 -4.36 5.99
C GLU A 39 -5.65 -5.32 5.44
N TYR A 40 -5.48 -5.34 4.12
CA TYR A 40 -4.41 -6.10 3.48
C TYR A 40 -3.01 -5.58 3.90
N LEU A 41 -2.79 -4.27 3.89
CA LEU A 41 -1.51 -3.70 4.34
C LEU A 41 -1.23 -4.00 5.82
N MET A 42 -2.23 -3.90 6.68
CA MET A 42 -2.13 -4.26 8.11
C MET A 42 -1.77 -5.73 8.31
N THR A 43 -2.36 -6.62 7.50
CA THR A 43 -2.07 -8.07 7.58
C THR A 43 -0.63 -8.37 7.13
N ILE A 44 -0.15 -7.70 6.07
CA ILE A 44 1.21 -7.93 5.55
C ILE A 44 2.28 -7.38 6.50
N ASN A 45 2.02 -6.24 7.13
CA ASN A 45 2.95 -5.61 8.06
C ASN A 45 2.68 -5.99 9.52
N GLN A 46 1.86 -7.02 9.77
CA GLN A 46 1.51 -7.43 11.12
C GLN A 46 2.78 -7.82 11.88
N ASP A 47 2.90 -7.32 13.11
CA ASP A 47 4.03 -7.60 14.02
C ASP A 47 5.39 -7.09 13.53
N LEU A 48 5.42 -6.27 12.47
CA LEU A 48 6.62 -5.59 11.98
C LEU A 48 6.68 -4.17 12.55
N SER A 49 7.89 -3.72 12.90
CA SER A 49 8.13 -2.30 13.14
C SER A 49 8.00 -1.50 11.83
N GLU A 50 7.87 -0.18 11.93
CA GLU A 50 7.79 0.71 10.76
C GLU A 50 9.02 0.56 9.84
N GLU A 51 10.19 0.35 10.43
CA GLU A 51 11.42 0.09 9.69
C GLU A 51 11.42 -1.27 9.00
N GLU A 52 10.65 -2.24 9.47
CA GLU A 52 10.59 -3.60 8.94
C GLU A 52 9.44 -3.81 7.96
N CYS A 53 8.50 -2.87 7.86
CA CYS A 53 7.36 -2.92 6.94
C CYS A 53 7.77 -3.36 5.54
N LEU A 54 7.14 -4.44 5.07
CA LEU A 54 7.37 -5.00 3.74
C LEU A 54 6.71 -4.16 2.66
N ILE A 55 5.62 -3.48 3.00
CA ILE A 55 4.93 -2.55 2.10
C ILE A 55 4.69 -1.23 2.82
N ASN A 56 5.22 -0.15 2.26
CA ASN A 56 4.91 1.21 2.69
C ASN A 56 4.01 1.88 1.66
N CYS A 57 2.88 2.45 2.11
CA CYS A 57 1.97 3.19 1.25
C CYS A 57 1.95 4.66 1.65
N THR A 58 2.23 5.54 0.71
CA THR A 58 2.24 6.97 0.90
C THR A 58 1.17 7.62 0.04
N LEU A 59 0.23 8.28 0.70
CA LEU A 59 -0.77 9.12 0.07
C LEU A 59 -0.13 10.42 -0.41
N ILE A 60 -0.12 10.61 -1.72
CA ILE A 60 0.24 11.85 -2.40
C ILE A 60 -1.06 12.60 -2.69
N CYS A 61 -1.39 13.55 -1.82
CA CYS A 61 -2.51 14.46 -2.05
C CYS A 61 -1.99 15.75 -2.69
N SER A 62 -2.44 16.06 -3.92
CA SER A 62 -2.03 17.29 -4.63
C SER A 62 -2.54 18.58 -3.97
N LYS A 63 -3.49 18.50 -3.05
CA LYS A 63 -4.09 19.64 -2.34
C LYS A 63 -3.79 19.70 -0.84
N CYS A 64 -2.98 18.77 -0.32
CA CYS A 64 -2.68 18.68 1.10
C CYS A 64 -1.19 19.01 1.33
N SER A 65 -0.88 19.83 2.34
CA SER A 65 0.50 20.06 2.75
C SER A 65 1.06 18.81 3.44
N GLY A 66 1.79 17.99 2.69
CA GLY A 66 2.55 16.85 3.20
C GLY A 66 2.04 15.48 2.76
N ALA A 67 2.98 14.56 2.59
CA ALA A 67 2.71 13.15 2.34
C ALA A 67 2.22 12.48 3.63
N LYS A 68 1.22 11.60 3.54
CA LYS A 68 0.69 10.86 4.69
C LYS A 68 0.84 9.36 4.44
N SER A 69 1.04 8.56 5.48
CA SER A 69 0.87 7.11 5.33
C SER A 69 -0.60 6.82 4.98
N CYS A 70 -0.79 5.86 4.08
CA CYS A 70 -2.05 5.12 4.01
C CYS A 70 -2.20 4.29 5.32
#